data_AF-A0A7J9IFA9-F1
#
_entry.id   AF-A0A7J9IFA9-F1
#
_cell.length_a   1.000
_cell.length_b   1.000
_cell.length_c   1.000
_cell.angle_alpha   90.00
_cell.angle_beta   90.00
_cell.angle_gamma   90.00
#
_symmetry.space_group_name_H-M   'P 1'
#
loop_
_entity.id
_entity.type
_entity.pdbx_description
1 polymer ?
#
loop_
_entity_poly.entity_id
_entity_poly.type
_entity_poly.pdbx_seq_one_letter_code
_entity_poly.pdbx_strand_id
1 'polypeptide(L)'
;MRSTKVRPAYEAKKIVLRNFFWKKANDLIKDYKPLVKVLRLVDGDKKPTTNFIYEAVNKAKRAIQQDCRYFTEYKKIIDNRWNFMHSNLHLAEILEGTRAVIEILEPSLDTQVRMVNQLLLFRNKYEIFDTPQAQRAWKQMNP
;
A
#
# COMPACT_ATOMS: atom_id res chain seq x y z
N MET A 1 25.26 -28.22 -36.78
CA MET A 1 25.52 -27.61 -35.45
C MET A 1 24.23 -27.03 -34.87
N ARG A 2 23.56 -27.73 -33.93
CA ARG A 2 22.48 -27.24 -33.06
C ARG A 2 22.90 -27.60 -31.63
N SER A 3 22.74 -26.86 -30.55
CA SER A 3 22.20 -25.55 -30.25
C SER A 3 22.74 -25.17 -28.85
N THR A 4 23.15 -23.93 -28.63
CA THR A 4 23.61 -23.43 -27.31
C THR A 4 22.48 -22.92 -26.42
N LYS A 5 21.20 -23.07 -26.83
CA LYS A 5 20.02 -22.55 -26.12
C LYS A 5 19.48 -23.45 -24.97
N VAL A 6 20.02 -24.66 -24.77
CA VAL A 6 19.42 -25.67 -23.87
C VAL A 6 19.89 -25.56 -22.40
N ARG A 7 20.99 -24.85 -22.13
CA ARG A 7 21.61 -24.83 -20.79
C ARG A 7 20.72 -24.23 -19.68
N PRO A 8 20.07 -23.07 -19.85
CA PRO A 8 19.25 -22.47 -18.78
C PRO A 8 17.99 -23.28 -18.48
N ALA A 9 17.31 -23.78 -19.51
CA ALA A 9 16.09 -24.57 -19.37
C ALA A 9 16.35 -25.91 -18.66
N TYR A 10 17.50 -26.53 -18.93
CA TYR A 10 17.91 -27.76 -18.28
C TYR A 10 18.25 -27.56 -16.80
N GLU A 11 18.95 -26.48 -16.44
CA GLU A 11 19.26 -26.17 -15.05
C GLU A 11 18.01 -25.73 -14.25
N ALA A 12 17.10 -24.95 -14.86
CA ALA A 12 15.81 -24.64 -14.25
C ALA A 12 14.99 -25.90 -13.99
N LYS A 13 14.93 -26.83 -14.95
CA LYS A 13 14.26 -28.13 -14.79
C LYS A 13 14.86 -28.91 -13.61
N LYS A 14 16.19 -28.94 -13.46
CA LYS A 14 16.84 -29.58 -12.31
C LYS A 14 16.47 -28.94 -10.97
N ILE A 15 16.28 -27.63 -10.91
CA ILE A 15 15.90 -26.93 -9.68
C ILE A 15 14.45 -27.26 -9.31
N VAL A 16 13.53 -27.16 -10.28
CA VAL A 16 12.09 -27.41 -10.06
C VAL A 16 11.80 -28.88 -9.72
N LEU A 17 12.57 -29.82 -10.26
CA LEU A 17 12.41 -31.25 -9.95
C LEU A 17 12.92 -31.65 -8.56
N ARG A 18 13.61 -30.77 -7.83
CA ARG A 18 14.08 -31.07 -6.47
C ARG A 18 12.93 -30.95 -5.47
N ASN A 19 12.72 -31.98 -4.64
CA ASN A 19 11.71 -31.96 -3.57
C ASN A 19 11.89 -30.77 -2.60
N PHE A 20 13.13 -30.35 -2.36
CA PHE A 20 13.43 -29.19 -1.50
C PHE A 20 12.92 -27.86 -2.07
N PHE A 21 12.83 -27.72 -3.39
CA PHE A 21 12.25 -26.53 -4.02
C PHE A 21 10.77 -26.38 -3.66
N TRP A 22 9.99 -27.45 -3.82
CA TRP A 22 8.57 -27.46 -3.49
C TRP A 22 8.31 -27.31 -2.00
N LYS A 23 9.16 -27.88 -1.15
CA LYS A 23 9.10 -27.66 0.30
C LYS A 23 9.23 -26.17 0.64
N LYS A 24 10.28 -25.52 0.12
CA LYS A 24 10.47 -24.06 0.29
C LYS A 24 9.33 -23.23 -0.30
N ALA A 25 8.81 -23.62 -1.46
CA ALA A 25 7.68 -22.93 -2.08
C ALA A 25 6.42 -23.02 -1.21
N ASN A 26 6.15 -24.19 -0.63
CA ASN A 26 5.03 -24.37 0.29
C ASN A 26 5.21 -23.57 1.59
N ASP A 27 6.43 -23.53 2.15
CA ASP A 27 6.74 -22.71 3.32
C ASP A 27 6.47 -21.22 3.03
N LEU A 28 6.92 -20.71 1.88
CA LEU A 28 6.62 -19.34 1.45
C LEU A 28 5.12 -19.11 1.29
N ILE A 29 4.40 -20.00 0.61
CA ILE A 29 2.93 -19.87 0.43
C ILE A 29 2.23 -19.80 1.80
N LYS A 30 2.69 -20.59 2.78
CA LYS A 30 2.16 -20.57 4.15
C LYS A 30 2.37 -19.21 4.80
N ASP A 31 3.56 -18.63 4.68
CA ASP A 31 3.91 -17.31 5.22
C ASP A 31 3.15 -16.15 4.54
N TYR A 32 2.89 -16.23 3.23
CA TYR A 32 2.17 -15.17 2.50
C TYR A 32 0.65 -15.26 2.63
N LYS A 33 0.08 -16.44 2.90
CA LYS A 33 -1.38 -16.65 2.99
C LYS A 33 -2.08 -15.72 3.98
N PRO A 34 -1.54 -15.43 5.19
CA PRO A 34 -2.10 -14.44 6.10
C PRO A 34 -2.13 -13.02 5.51
N LEU A 35 -1.10 -12.62 4.77
CA LEU A 35 -1.02 -11.28 4.16
C LEU A 35 -2.07 -11.11 3.06
N VAL A 36 -2.25 -12.12 2.20
CA VAL A 36 -3.27 -12.10 1.15
C VAL A 36 -4.69 -11.97 1.74
N LYS A 37 -4.93 -12.58 2.91
CA LYS A 37 -6.21 -12.40 3.62
C LYS A 37 -6.42 -10.96 4.08
N VAL A 38 -5.38 -10.30 4.61
CA VAL A 38 -5.47 -8.89 4.99
C VAL A 38 -5.75 -8.01 3.78
N LEU A 39 -5.05 -8.22 2.67
CA LEU A 39 -5.26 -7.43 1.45
C LEU A 39 -6.69 -7.56 0.94
N ARG A 40 -7.24 -8.78 0.90
CA ARG A 40 -8.65 -9.01 0.53
C ARG A 40 -9.64 -8.31 1.45
N LEU A 41 -9.31 -8.12 2.73
CA LEU A 41 -10.18 -7.38 3.66
C LEU A 41 -10.11 -5.87 3.40
N VAL A 42 -8.94 -5.35 3.02
CA VAL A 42 -8.76 -3.93 2.66
C VAL A 42 -9.43 -3.61 1.33
N ASP A 43 -9.33 -4.50 0.35
CA ASP A 43 -9.90 -4.34 -0.99
C ASP A 43 -11.41 -4.66 -1.05
N GLY A 44 -12.02 -5.10 0.05
CA GLY A 44 -13.45 -5.41 0.08
C GLY A 44 -14.32 -4.16 -0.05
N ASP A 45 -15.41 -4.23 -0.81
CA ASP A 45 -16.34 -3.11 -1.07
C ASP A 45 -16.92 -2.48 0.22
N LYS A 46 -17.02 -3.27 1.30
CA LYS A 46 -17.31 -2.75 2.64
C LYS A 46 -16.02 -2.21 3.26
N LYS A 47 -15.87 -0.88 3.28
CA LYS A 47 -14.82 -0.18 4.04
C LYS A 47 -14.82 -0.67 5.49
N PRO A 48 -13.84 -1.49 5.91
CA PRO A 48 -13.76 -1.93 7.29
C PRO A 48 -13.32 -0.75 8.15
N THR A 49 -13.80 -0.66 9.39
CA THR A 49 -13.25 0.30 10.35
C THR A 49 -11.74 0.07 10.47
N THR A 50 -10.94 1.13 10.49
CA THR A 50 -9.48 1.10 10.68
C THR A 50 -9.01 0.12 11.77
N ASN A 51 -9.75 0.03 12.89
CA ASN A 51 -9.47 -0.91 13.99
C ASN A 51 -9.54 -2.38 13.56
N PHE A 52 -10.49 -2.75 12.71
CA PHE A 52 -10.64 -4.12 12.20
C PHE A 52 -9.48 -4.51 11.29
N ILE A 53 -9.01 -3.58 10.46
CA ILE A 53 -7.85 -3.81 9.59
C ILE A 53 -6.58 -3.96 10.45
N TYR A 54 -6.42 -3.14 11.49
CA TYR A 54 -5.32 -3.25 12.44
C TYR A 54 -5.28 -4.62 13.14
N GLU A 55 -6.44 -5.12 13.57
CA GLU A 55 -6.56 -6.45 14.15
C GLU A 55 -6.19 -7.56 13.15
N ALA A 56 -6.67 -7.45 11.90
CA ALA A 56 -6.35 -8.40 10.84
C ALA A 56 -4.84 -8.46 10.54
N VAL A 57 -4.18 -7.29 10.49
CA VAL A 57 -2.72 -7.17 10.32
C VAL A 57 -1.98 -7.82 11.49
N ASN A 58 -2.40 -7.57 12.72
CA ASN A 58 -1.78 -8.16 13.90
C ASN A 58 -1.96 -9.69 13.94
N LYS A 59 -3.13 -10.19 13.55
CA LYS A 59 -3.38 -11.63 13.40
C LYS A 59 -2.49 -12.25 12.33
N ALA A 60 -2.29 -11.55 11.20
CA ALA A 60 -1.38 -12.00 10.16
C ALA A 60 0.08 -12.06 10.65
N LYS A 61 0.56 -11.04 11.37
CA LYS A 61 1.89 -11.03 11.98
C LYS A 61 2.09 -12.20 12.93
N ARG A 62 1.12 -12.47 13.81
CA ARG A 62 1.19 -13.62 14.75
C ARG A 62 1.25 -14.96 14.01
N ALA A 63 0.48 -15.13 12.94
CA ALA A 63 0.51 -16.36 12.14
C ALA A 63 1.88 -16.57 11.47
N ILE A 64 2.48 -15.51 10.92
CA ILE A 64 3.81 -15.60 10.29
C ILE A 64 4.89 -15.84 11.35
N GLN A 65 4.77 -15.24 12.53
CA GLN A 65 5.74 -15.42 13.61
C GLN A 65 5.86 -16.88 14.07
N GLN A 66 4.78 -17.65 14.01
CA GLN A 66 4.78 -19.06 14.44
C GLN A 66 5.57 -19.97 13.49
N ASP A 67 5.62 -19.62 12.20
CA ASP A 67 6.11 -20.52 11.15
C ASP A 67 7.37 -20.00 10.43
N CYS A 68 7.66 -18.70 10.52
CA CYS A 68 8.72 -18.05 9.76
C CYS A 68 9.95 -17.69 10.62
N ARG A 69 11.11 -18.26 10.27
CA ARG A 69 12.39 -17.96 10.92
C ARG A 69 12.86 -16.51 10.72
N TYR A 70 12.46 -15.88 9.61
CA TYR A 70 12.86 -14.51 9.24
C TYR A 70 11.78 -13.48 9.58
N PHE A 71 10.93 -13.79 10.57
CA PHE A 71 9.80 -12.94 10.93
C PHE A 71 10.21 -11.49 11.25
N THR A 72 11.38 -11.26 11.82
CA THR A 72 11.86 -9.92 12.18
C THR A 72 11.98 -9.00 10.95
N GLU A 73 12.55 -9.52 9.85
CA GLU A 73 12.67 -8.80 8.58
C GLU A 73 11.29 -8.60 7.93
N TYR A 74 10.47 -9.64 7.91
CA TYR A 74 9.11 -9.56 7.38
C TYR A 74 8.25 -8.55 8.15
N LYS A 75 8.36 -8.53 9.48
CA LYS A 75 7.65 -7.60 10.35
C LYS A 75 7.99 -6.16 9.99
N LYS A 76 9.27 -5.83 9.78
CA LYS A 76 9.69 -4.48 9.36
C LYS A 76 9.06 -4.08 8.03
N ILE A 77 9.03 -4.98 7.05
CA ILE A 77 8.42 -4.73 5.74
C ILE A 77 6.90 -4.49 5.89
N ILE A 78 6.23 -5.33 6.68
CA ILE A 78 4.79 -5.20 6.94
C ILE A 78 4.48 -3.89 7.69
N ASP A 79 5.25 -3.55 8.72
CA ASP A 79 5.08 -2.33 9.51
C ASP A 79 5.28 -1.07 8.64
N ASN A 80 6.34 -1.05 7.82
CA ASN A 80 6.61 0.06 6.91
C ASN A 80 5.46 0.23 5.89
N ARG A 81 4.98 -0.86 5.30
CA ARG A 81 3.88 -0.81 4.34
C ARG A 81 2.56 -0.40 5.00
N TRP A 82 2.31 -0.87 6.24
CA TRP A 82 1.16 -0.50 7.03
C TRP A 82 1.14 1.00 7.32
N ASN A 83 2.25 1.57 7.81
CA ASN A 83 2.34 2.99 8.15
C ASN A 83 2.09 3.89 6.92
N PHE A 84 2.65 3.51 5.76
CA PHE A 84 2.39 4.21 4.50
C PHE A 84 0.90 4.14 4.10
N MET A 85 0.30 2.96 4.18
CA MET A 85 -1.12 2.78 3.82
C MET A 85 -2.05 3.51 4.79
N HIS A 86 -1.74 3.50 6.08
CA HIS A 86 -2.53 4.13 7.12
C HIS A 86 -2.54 5.65 7.00
N SER A 87 -1.39 6.25 6.68
CA SER A 87 -1.32 7.68 6.34
C SER A 87 -2.18 8.00 5.12
N ASN A 88 -2.08 7.22 4.04
CA ASN A 88 -2.90 7.43 2.85
C ASN A 88 -4.41 7.25 3.09
N LEU A 89 -4.79 6.25 3.89
CA LEU A 89 -6.20 5.96 4.19
C LEU A 89 -6.82 7.07 5.05
N HIS A 90 -6.11 7.50 6.10
CA HIS A 90 -6.55 8.65 6.90
C HIS A 90 -6.65 9.94 6.10
N LEU A 91 -5.68 10.20 5.22
CA LEU A 91 -5.73 11.36 4.33
C LEU A 91 -6.94 11.28 3.38
N ALA A 92 -7.24 10.09 2.84
CA ALA A 92 -8.41 9.90 2.00
C ALA A 92 -9.73 10.14 2.76
N GLU A 93 -9.85 9.64 4.00
CA GLU A 93 -11.02 9.88 4.85
C GLU A 93 -11.20 11.37 5.17
N ILE A 94 -10.11 12.06 5.53
CA ILE A 94 -10.12 13.50 5.81
C ILE A 94 -10.52 14.28 4.55
N LEU A 95 -9.96 13.93 3.39
CA LEU A 95 -10.26 14.60 2.13
C LEU A 95 -11.72 14.43 1.72
N GLU A 96 -12.27 13.22 1.80
CA GLU A 96 -13.68 12.95 1.50
C GLU A 96 -14.60 13.71 2.46
N GLY A 97 -14.30 13.71 3.75
CA GLY A 97 -15.04 14.49 4.74
C GLY A 97 -14.97 16.00 4.46
N THR A 98 -13.78 16.52 4.15
CA THR A 98 -13.58 17.95 3.86
C THR A 98 -14.29 18.37 2.57
N ARG A 99 -14.27 17.51 1.55
CA ARG A 99 -15.00 17.73 0.29
C ARG A 99 -16.50 17.81 0.53
N ALA A 100 -17.07 16.87 1.31
CA ALA A 100 -18.48 16.90 1.64
C ALA A 100 -18.88 18.19 2.38
N VAL A 101 -18.02 18.67 3.30
CA VAL A 101 -18.24 19.94 4.00
C VAL A 101 -18.20 21.14 3.04
N ILE A 102 -17.26 21.17 2.09
CA ILE A 102 -17.19 22.23 1.05
C ILE A 102 -18.45 22.23 0.18
N GLU A 103 -18.91 21.05 -0.25
CA GLU A 103 -20.11 20.91 -1.08
C GLU A 103 -21.38 21.42 -0.35
N ILE A 104 -21.41 21.32 0.99
CA ILE A 104 -22.51 21.83 1.82
C ILE A 104 -22.41 23.34 2.08
N LEU A 105 -21.22 23.84 2.38
CA LEU A 105 -21.03 25.22 2.84
C LEU A 105 -20.89 26.25 1.70
N GLU A 106 -20.42 25.83 0.53
CA GLU A 106 -20.14 26.73 -0.59
C GLU A 106 -21.05 26.41 -1.78
N PRO A 107 -22.10 27.19 -2.08
CA PRO A 107 -23.02 26.91 -3.17
C PRO A 107 -22.44 27.23 -4.57
N SER A 108 -21.34 27.99 -4.67
CA SER A 108 -20.69 28.30 -5.95
C SER A 108 -19.84 27.12 -6.43
N LEU A 109 -20.26 26.48 -7.53
CA LEU A 109 -19.54 25.36 -8.14
C LEU A 109 -18.09 25.73 -8.54
N ASP A 110 -17.88 26.96 -9.00
CA ASP A 110 -16.56 27.47 -9.38
C ASP A 110 -15.62 27.62 -8.16
N THR A 111 -16.17 28.04 -7.01
CA THR A 111 -15.42 28.09 -5.74
C THR A 111 -15.18 26.69 -5.18
N GLN A 112 -16.14 25.78 -5.27
CA GLN A 112 -15.95 24.37 -4.89
C GLN A 112 -14.81 23.71 -5.68
N VAL A 113 -14.77 23.90 -7.01
CA VAL A 113 -13.70 23.35 -7.86
C VAL A 113 -12.34 23.90 -7.46
N ARG A 114 -12.23 25.19 -7.15
CA ARG A 114 -10.98 25.77 -6.62
C ARG A 114 -10.56 25.13 -5.30
N MET A 115 -11.49 25.01 -4.34
CA MET A 115 -11.21 24.45 -3.02
C MET A 115 -10.82 22.96 -3.10
N VAL A 116 -11.51 22.17 -3.91
CA VAL A 116 -11.15 20.75 -4.14
C VAL A 116 -9.78 20.64 -4.82
N ASN A 117 -9.47 21.50 -5.80
CA ASN A 117 -8.14 21.52 -6.41
C ASN A 117 -7.04 21.86 -5.39
N GLN A 118 -7.28 22.78 -4.45
CA GLN A 118 -6.34 23.04 -3.35
C GLN A 118 -6.11 21.83 -2.46
N LEU A 119 -7.19 21.12 -2.10
CA LEU A 119 -7.09 19.89 -1.31
C LEU A 119 -6.30 18.79 -2.04
N LEU A 120 -6.50 18.64 -3.35
CA LEU A 120 -5.75 17.70 -4.19
C LEU A 120 -4.26 18.09 -4.30
N LEU A 121 -3.96 19.39 -4.41
CA LEU A 121 -2.58 19.88 -4.39
C LEU A 121 -1.91 19.67 -3.03
N PHE A 122 -2.64 19.86 -1.93
CA PHE A 122 -2.13 19.62 -0.58
C PHE A 122 -1.83 18.13 -0.33
N ARG A 123 -2.70 17.24 -0.81
CA ARG A 123 -2.46 15.78 -0.82
C ARG A 123 -1.14 15.42 -1.49
N ASN A 124 -0.89 15.97 -2.69
CA ASN A 124 0.33 15.70 -3.44
C ASN A 124 1.57 16.41 -2.84
N LYS A 125 1.38 17.47 -2.05
CA LYS A 125 2.47 18.24 -1.42
C LYS A 125 3.01 17.65 -0.12
N TYR A 126 2.30 16.75 0.58
CA TYR A 126 2.85 16.07 1.77
C TYR A 126 4.10 15.21 1.45
N GLU A 127 4.32 14.85 0.17
CA GLU A 127 5.55 14.19 -0.27
C GLU A 127 6.67 15.18 -0.67
N ILE A 128 6.40 16.50 -0.77
CA ILE A 128 7.24 17.42 -1.56
C ILE A 128 7.30 18.87 -1.03
N PHE A 129 7.14 19.08 0.28
CA PHE A 129 6.99 20.41 0.89
C PHE A 129 8.16 21.40 0.59
N ASP A 130 9.31 20.90 0.17
CA ASP A 130 10.50 21.70 -0.12
C ASP A 130 10.74 22.02 -1.61
N THR A 131 9.82 21.68 -2.53
CA THR A 131 10.07 21.98 -3.95
C THR A 131 9.83 23.44 -4.33
N PRO A 132 10.70 24.04 -5.18
CA PRO A 132 10.56 25.41 -5.66
C PRO A 132 9.22 25.71 -6.35
N GLN A 133 8.60 24.71 -6.98
CA GLN A 133 7.29 24.82 -7.63
C GLN A 133 6.18 25.04 -6.59
N ALA A 134 6.23 24.33 -5.45
CA ALA A 134 5.26 24.45 -4.37
C ALA A 134 5.28 25.85 -3.74
N GLN A 135 6.48 26.44 -3.60
CA GLN A 135 6.69 27.80 -3.08
C GLN A 135 6.21 28.88 -4.06
N ARG A 136 6.40 28.70 -5.37
CA ARG A 136 5.88 29.63 -6.40
C ARG A 136 4.36 29.66 -6.43
N ALA A 137 3.72 28.49 -6.36
CA ALA A 137 2.25 28.41 -6.33
C ALA A 137 1.64 29.09 -5.09
N TRP A 138 2.29 28.98 -3.92
CA TRP A 138 1.84 29.65 -2.69
C TRP A 138 1.94 31.19 -2.81
N LYS A 139 3.04 31.70 -3.36
CA LYS A 139 3.23 33.15 -3.60
C LYS A 139 2.25 33.76 -4.60
N GLN A 140 1.66 32.96 -5.50
CA GLN A 140 0.65 33.47 -6.44
C GLN A 140 -0.77 33.40 -5.88
N MET A 141 -1.01 32.62 -4.83
CA MET A 141 -2.33 32.47 -4.22
C MET A 141 -2.59 33.45 -3.08
N ASN A 142 -1.54 33.96 -2.43
CA ASN A 142 -1.61 35.10 -1.51
C ASN A 142 -0.80 36.26 -2.11
N PRO A 143 -1.45 37.20 -2.82
CA PRO A 143 -0.80 38.41 -3.32
C PRO A 143 -0.34 39.33 -2.17
#